data_AF-A0A952QWV4-F1
#
_entry.id   AF-A0A952QWV4-F1
#
_cell.length_a   1.000
_cell.length_b   1.000
_cell.length_c   1.000
_cell.angle_alpha   90.00
_cell.angle_beta   90.00
_cell.angle_gamma   90.00
#
_symmetry.space_group_name_H-M   'P 1'
#
loop_
_entity.id
_entity.type
_entity.pdbx_description
1 polymer ?
#
loop_
_entity_poly.entity_id
_entity_poly.type
_entity_poly.pdbx_seq_one_letter_code
_entity_poly.pdbx_strand_id
1 'polypeptide(L)'
;MLDSIWLPPTVHIWSGMLVLTATLAAVVYTAVRAWRRRDLGPAGNAILIFAQLTLMAQAVLGIKLLDQGLGPLQLFIHYLGGLGPLLFFLVYYWLPSPVRTRRWLSFGVAASAFLFAVMAFGIGMSYVAGQVA
;
A
#
# COMPACT_ATOMS: atom_id res chain seq x y z
N MET A 1 18.39 -12.21 13.62
CA MET A 1 18.60 -13.28 12.60
C MET A 1 17.61 -13.14 11.44
N LEU A 2 17.45 -11.95 10.88
CA LEU A 2 16.77 -11.78 9.58
C LEU A 2 17.71 -12.13 8.44
N ASP A 3 19.02 -11.95 8.64
CA ASP A 3 20.08 -12.17 7.68
C ASP A 3 20.11 -13.62 7.16
N SER A 4 19.82 -14.59 8.04
CA SER A 4 19.78 -16.02 7.73
C SER A 4 18.51 -16.49 7.02
N ILE A 5 17.47 -15.66 6.94
CA ILE A 5 16.21 -16.01 6.27
C ILE A 5 16.34 -15.64 4.79
N TRP A 6 16.33 -16.64 3.92
CA TRP A 6 16.23 -16.41 2.48
C TRP A 6 14.78 -16.14 2.10
N LEU A 7 14.51 -15.00 1.47
CA LEU A 7 13.18 -14.65 0.97
C LEU A 7 13.14 -14.79 -0.57
N PRO A 8 12.28 -15.66 -1.12
CA PRO A 8 12.08 -15.75 -2.56
C PRO A 8 11.40 -14.48 -3.12
N PRO A 9 11.80 -13.96 -4.30
CA PRO A 9 11.17 -12.79 -4.92
C PRO A 9 9.67 -12.95 -5.17
N THR A 10 9.22 -14.19 -5.42
CA THR A 10 7.81 -14.51 -5.65
C THR A 10 6.93 -14.15 -4.46
N VAL A 11 7.43 -14.28 -3.22
CA VAL A 11 6.68 -13.89 -2.01
C VAL A 11 6.37 -12.40 -2.05
N HIS A 12 7.34 -11.58 -2.43
CA HIS A 12 7.18 -10.13 -2.55
C HIS A 12 6.20 -9.70 -3.64
N ILE A 13 6.14 -10.44 -4.76
CA ILE A 13 5.16 -10.21 -5.82
C ILE A 13 3.75 -10.53 -5.32
N TRP A 14 3.55 -11.68 -4.67
CA TRP A 14 2.25 -12.08 -4.12
C TRP A 14 1.76 -11.12 -3.03
N SER A 15 2.63 -10.70 -2.12
CA SER A 15 2.27 -9.69 -1.12
C SER A 15 2.01 -8.31 -1.76
N GLY A 16 2.67 -7.97 -2.87
CA GLY A 16 2.33 -6.79 -3.67
C GLY A 16 0.91 -6.85 -4.24
N MET A 17 0.49 -8.00 -4.79
CA MET A 17 -0.89 -8.21 -5.25
C MET A 17 -1.91 -8.11 -4.12
N LEU A 18 -1.55 -8.60 -2.92
CA LEU A 18 -2.38 -8.44 -1.73
C LEU A 18 -2.54 -6.95 -1.36
N VAL A 19 -1.46 -6.16 -1.40
CA VAL A 19 -1.51 -4.71 -1.18
C VAL A 19 -2.46 -4.04 -2.16
N LEU A 20 -2.36 -4.35 -3.46
CA LEU A 20 -3.26 -3.79 -4.49
C LEU A 20 -4.73 -4.14 -4.20
N THR A 21 -4.99 -5.39 -3.81
CA THR A 21 -6.34 -5.85 -3.52
C THR A 21 -6.90 -5.20 -2.25
N ALA A 22 -6.10 -5.09 -1.20
CA ALA A 22 -6.50 -4.48 0.07
C ALA A 22 -6.76 -2.98 -0.09
N THR A 23 -5.90 -2.27 -0.83
CA THR A 23 -6.09 -0.84 -1.12
C THR A 23 -7.28 -0.61 -2.05
N LEU A 24 -7.52 -1.47 -3.06
CA LEU A 24 -8.74 -1.41 -3.88
C LEU A 24 -10.00 -1.64 -3.05
N ALA A 25 -9.99 -2.62 -2.14
CA ALA A 25 -11.11 -2.86 -1.23
C ALA A 25 -11.41 -1.62 -0.36
N ALA A 26 -10.36 -0.92 0.10
CA ALA A 26 -10.51 0.37 0.78
C ALA A 26 -11.15 1.43 -0.11
N VAL A 27 -10.73 1.57 -1.38
CA VAL A 27 -11.35 2.50 -2.34
C VAL A 27 -12.84 2.19 -2.51
N VAL A 28 -13.17 0.94 -2.81
CA VAL A 28 -14.57 0.53 -3.07
C VAL A 28 -15.43 0.76 -1.83
N TYR A 29 -14.97 0.33 -0.66
CA TYR A 29 -15.73 0.49 0.58
C TYR A 29 -15.96 1.97 0.92
N THR A 30 -14.90 2.78 0.88
CA THR A 30 -14.99 4.21 1.20
C THR A 30 -15.85 4.97 0.18
N ALA A 31 -15.75 4.64 -1.12
CA ALA A 31 -16.62 5.20 -2.16
C ALA A 31 -18.10 4.87 -1.90
N VAL A 32 -18.42 3.61 -1.56
CA VAL A 32 -19.79 3.18 -1.27
C VAL A 32 -20.33 3.89 -0.03
N ARG A 33 -19.54 4.04 1.05
CA ARG A 33 -19.95 4.78 2.25
C ARG A 33 -20.18 6.26 1.95
N ALA A 34 -19.26 6.89 1.22
CA ALA A 34 -19.38 8.29 0.78
C ALA A 34 -20.62 8.50 -0.09
N TRP A 35 -20.88 7.60 -1.05
CA TRP A 35 -22.06 7.64 -1.90
C TRP A 35 -23.34 7.56 -1.08
N ARG A 36 -23.42 6.60 -0.15
CA ARG A 36 -24.55 6.37 0.76
C ARG A 36 -24.67 7.40 1.89
N ARG A 37 -23.81 8.43 1.92
CA ARG A 37 -23.76 9.47 2.97
C ARG A 37 -23.67 8.88 4.38
N ARG A 38 -22.84 7.86 4.56
CA ARG A 38 -22.59 7.24 5.87
C ARG A 38 -21.14 7.43 6.28
N ASP A 39 -20.90 7.57 7.59
CA ASP A 39 -19.55 7.61 8.15
C ASP A 39 -18.76 6.33 7.84
N LEU A 40 -17.43 6.35 7.98
CA LEU A 40 -16.61 5.18 7.68
C LEU A 40 -16.98 3.96 8.56
N GLY A 41 -17.22 4.20 9.85
CA GLY A 41 -17.54 3.19 10.86
C GLY A 41 -16.38 2.24 11.19
N PRO A 42 -16.57 1.31 12.15
CA PRO A 42 -15.52 0.38 12.57
C PRO A 42 -15.01 -0.54 11.44
N ALA A 43 -15.92 -1.07 10.63
CA ALA A 43 -15.56 -1.94 9.51
C ALA A 43 -14.67 -1.22 8.47
N GLY A 44 -14.96 0.05 8.17
CA GLY A 44 -14.12 0.82 7.28
C GLY A 44 -12.73 1.08 7.86
N ASN A 45 -12.63 1.38 9.16
CA ASN A 45 -11.35 1.49 9.84
C ASN A 45 -10.56 0.18 9.81
N ALA A 46 -11.22 -0.96 10.03
CA ALA A 46 -10.58 -2.26 9.94
C ALA A 46 -10.01 -2.52 8.54
N ILE A 47 -10.72 -2.15 7.47
CA ILE A 47 -10.23 -2.27 6.09
C ILE A 47 -9.01 -1.37 5.86
N LEU A 48 -9.03 -0.11 6.33
CA LEU A 48 -7.88 0.80 6.21
C LEU A 48 -6.67 0.28 7.00
N ILE A 49 -6.88 -0.24 8.20
CA ILE A 49 -5.82 -0.83 9.03
C ILE A 49 -5.25 -2.07 8.34
N PHE A 50 -6.10 -2.95 7.82
CA PHE A 50 -5.64 -4.14 7.10
C PHE A 50 -4.77 -3.77 5.89
N ALA A 51 -5.19 -2.79 5.08
CA ALA A 51 -4.38 -2.28 3.98
C ALA A 51 -3.01 -1.77 4.45
N GLN A 52 -2.96 -1.00 5.55
CA GLN A 52 -1.71 -0.54 6.15
C GLN A 52 -0.80 -1.69 6.61
N LEU A 53 -1.36 -2.71 7.28
CA LEU A 53 -0.59 -3.87 7.73
C LEU A 53 0.02 -4.63 6.54
N THR A 54 -0.75 -4.81 5.45
CA THR A 54 -0.23 -5.44 4.23
C THR A 54 0.89 -4.61 3.58
N LEU A 55 0.76 -3.28 3.57
CA LEU A 55 1.80 -2.35 3.09
C LEU A 55 3.07 -2.43 3.94
N MET A 56 2.94 -2.44 5.26
CA MET A 56 4.07 -2.57 6.18
C MET A 56 4.81 -3.89 5.98
N ALA A 57 4.07 -5.00 5.84
CA ALA A 57 4.66 -6.29 5.51
C ALA A 57 5.39 -6.26 4.15
N GLN A 58 4.77 -5.68 3.12
CA GLN A 58 5.39 -5.52 1.80
C GLN A 58 6.69 -4.71 1.84
N ALA A 59 6.71 -3.64 2.63
CA ALA A 59 7.90 -2.82 2.83
C ALA A 59 9.03 -3.61 3.48
N VAL A 60 8.76 -4.34 4.56
CA VAL A 60 9.76 -5.21 5.22
C VAL A 60 10.29 -6.29 4.27
N LEU A 61 9.39 -6.95 3.53
CA LEU A 61 9.77 -8.00 2.59
C LEU A 61 10.74 -7.49 1.53
N GLY A 62 10.48 -6.31 0.94
CA GLY A 62 11.40 -5.84 -0.08
C GLY A 62 12.63 -5.10 0.45
N ILE A 63 12.63 -4.55 1.67
CA ILE A 63 13.89 -4.20 2.37
C ILE A 63 14.77 -5.46 2.47
N LYS A 64 14.18 -6.59 2.86
CA LYS A 64 14.91 -7.85 2.94
C LYS A 64 15.45 -8.32 1.58
N LEU A 65 14.69 -8.13 0.49
CA LEU A 65 15.20 -8.43 -0.86
C LEU A 65 16.36 -7.51 -1.27
N LEU A 66 16.30 -6.22 -0.91
CA LEU A 66 17.41 -5.29 -1.12
C LEU A 66 18.66 -5.73 -0.37
N ASP A 67 18.53 -6.19 0.88
CA ASP A 67 19.63 -6.74 1.67
C ASP A 67 20.22 -8.02 1.05
N GLN A 68 19.41 -8.79 0.29
CA GLN A 68 19.86 -9.95 -0.49
C GLN A 68 20.52 -9.56 -1.83
N GLY A 69 20.68 -8.26 -2.11
CA GLY A 69 21.29 -7.73 -3.34
C GLY A 69 20.33 -7.67 -4.53
N LEU A 70 19.02 -7.90 -4.31
CA LEU A 70 18.02 -7.91 -5.37
C LEU A 70 17.40 -6.52 -5.52
N GLY A 71 17.61 -5.89 -6.68
CA GLY A 71 16.98 -4.62 -7.04
C GLY A 71 17.63 -3.35 -6.47
N PRO A 72 18.96 -3.18 -6.42
CA PRO A 72 19.59 -1.94 -5.96
C PRO A 72 19.16 -0.69 -6.76
N LEU A 73 18.77 -0.86 -8.03
CA LEU A 73 18.20 0.22 -8.85
C LEU A 73 16.75 0.58 -8.47
N GLN A 74 16.08 -0.27 -7.69
CA GLN A 74 14.69 -0.08 -7.25
C GLN A 74 14.59 0.56 -5.86
N LEU A 75 15.70 0.93 -5.24
CA LEU A 75 15.76 1.48 -3.89
C LEU A 75 14.77 2.64 -3.66
N PHE A 76 14.72 3.58 -4.62
CA PHE A 76 13.82 4.73 -4.57
C PHE A 76 12.35 4.33 -4.71
N ILE A 77 12.03 3.38 -5.59
CA ILE A 77 10.67 2.85 -5.76
C ILE A 77 10.24 2.14 -4.47
N HIS A 78 11.16 1.45 -3.81
CA HIS A 78 10.90 0.75 -2.56
C HIS A 78 10.58 1.69 -1.41
N TYR A 79 11.39 2.72 -1.21
CA TYR A 79 11.22 3.64 -0.09
C TYR A 79 10.11 4.66 -0.35
N LEU A 80 10.15 5.39 -1.47
CA LEU A 80 9.14 6.43 -1.76
C LEU A 80 7.84 5.83 -2.29
N GLY A 81 7.94 4.90 -3.25
CA GLY A 81 6.78 4.22 -3.82
C GLY A 81 6.07 3.32 -2.82
N GLY A 82 6.82 2.52 -2.04
CA GLY A 82 6.26 1.59 -1.06
C GLY A 82 5.65 2.26 0.18
N LEU A 83 6.21 3.38 0.64
CA LEU A 83 5.71 4.09 1.83
C LEU A 83 4.73 5.23 1.52
N GLY A 84 4.66 5.71 0.28
CA GLY A 84 3.69 6.71 -0.15
C GLY A 84 2.23 6.36 0.19
N PRO A 85 1.74 5.14 -0.10
CA PRO A 85 0.40 4.70 0.31
C PRO A 85 0.17 4.78 1.83
N LEU A 86 1.19 4.43 2.62
CA LEU A 86 1.11 4.45 4.07
C LEU A 86 0.96 5.88 4.60
N LEU A 87 1.67 6.86 4.01
CA LEU A 87 1.54 8.27 4.35
C LEU A 87 0.08 8.75 4.23
N PHE A 88 -0.61 8.41 3.15
CA PHE A 88 -2.01 8.82 2.96
C PHE A 88 -2.92 8.29 4.06
N PHE A 89 -2.78 7.02 4.43
CA PHE A 89 -3.56 6.43 5.54
C PHE A 89 -3.21 7.07 6.88
N LEU A 90 -1.94 7.32 7.18
CA LEU A 90 -1.53 7.96 8.43
C LEU A 90 -2.05 9.39 8.53
N VAL A 91 -2.01 10.16 7.43
CA VAL A 91 -2.58 11.52 7.38
C VAL A 91 -4.08 11.48 7.71
N TYR A 92 -4.84 10.50 7.21
CA TYR A 92 -6.25 10.37 7.56
C TYR A 92 -6.48 10.28 9.07
N TYR A 93 -5.67 9.49 9.78
CA TYR A 93 -5.80 9.34 11.23
C TYR A 93 -5.30 10.56 12.01
N TRP A 94 -4.37 11.32 11.45
CA TRP A 94 -3.86 12.56 12.04
C TRP A 94 -4.85 13.74 11.92
N LEU A 95 -5.76 13.72 10.94
CA LEU A 95 -6.68 14.83 10.72
C LEU A 95 -7.68 15.01 11.88
N PRO A 96 -8.08 16.26 12.20
CA PRO A 96 -9.10 16.53 13.20
C PRO A 96 -10.45 15.87 12.85
N SER A 97 -11.23 15.49 13.88
CA SER A 97 -12.53 14.83 13.69
C SER A 97 -13.47 15.54 12.68
N PRO A 98 -13.65 16.88 12.74
CA PRO A 98 -14.51 17.59 11.78
C PRO A 98 -14.03 17.51 10.33
N VAL A 99 -12.73 17.29 10.12
CA VAL A 99 -12.16 17.10 8.78
C VAL A 99 -12.34 15.64 8.34
N ARG A 100 -12.09 14.68 9.24
CA ARG A 100 -12.23 13.23 8.98
C ARG A 100 -13.64 12.78 8.59
N THR A 101 -14.66 13.49 9.04
CA THR A 101 -16.08 13.21 8.71
C THR A 101 -16.52 13.80 7.38
N ARG A 102 -15.65 14.54 6.67
CA ARG A 102 -15.98 15.04 5.32
C ARG A 102 -16.25 13.86 4.38
N ARG A 103 -17.40 13.93 3.72
CA ARG A 103 -18.01 12.86 2.90
C ARG A 103 -17.01 12.08 2.03
N TRP A 104 -16.14 12.78 1.32
CA TRP A 104 -15.25 12.20 0.31
C TRP A 104 -13.80 12.04 0.75
N LEU A 105 -13.45 12.45 1.98
CA LEU A 105 -12.05 12.46 2.41
C LEU A 105 -11.47 11.05 2.52
N SER A 106 -12.18 10.12 3.16
CA SER A 106 -11.71 8.73 3.29
C SER A 106 -11.54 8.05 1.93
N PHE A 107 -12.43 8.36 0.97
CA PHE A 107 -12.29 7.93 -0.42
C PHE A 107 -11.06 8.54 -1.09
N GLY A 108 -10.86 9.86 -0.99
CA GLY A 108 -9.70 10.52 -1.57
C GLY A 108 -8.38 9.95 -1.03
N VAL A 109 -8.31 9.69 0.28
CA VAL A 109 -7.15 9.02 0.90
C VAL A 109 -6.93 7.62 0.34
N ALA A 110 -7.97 6.78 0.34
CA ALA A 110 -7.86 5.41 -0.14
C ALA A 110 -7.50 5.36 -1.63
N ALA A 111 -8.08 6.24 -2.45
CA ALA A 111 -7.81 6.35 -3.88
C ALA A 111 -6.37 6.79 -4.14
N SER A 112 -5.87 7.80 -3.44
CA SER A 112 -4.47 8.22 -3.54
C SER A 112 -3.52 7.09 -3.15
N ALA A 113 -3.80 6.37 -2.06
CA ALA A 113 -3.00 5.22 -1.64
C ALA A 113 -3.00 4.09 -2.68
N PHE A 114 -4.16 3.75 -3.25
CA PHE A 114 -4.29 2.74 -4.28
C PHE A 114 -3.55 3.11 -5.56
N LEU A 115 -3.72 4.34 -6.06
CA LEU A 115 -3.04 4.80 -7.28
C LEU A 115 -1.51 4.78 -7.11
N PHE A 116 -1.02 5.19 -5.93
CA PHE A 116 0.40 5.12 -5.62
C PHE A 116 0.90 3.67 -5.54
N ALA A 117 0.12 2.76 -4.96
CA ALA A 117 0.45 1.34 -4.91
C ALA A 117 0.49 0.69 -6.30
N VAL A 118 -0.48 1.01 -7.17
CA VAL A 118 -0.50 0.57 -8.58
C VAL A 118 0.74 1.07 -9.32
N MET A 119 1.09 2.34 -9.16
CA MET A 119 2.28 2.92 -9.78
C MET A 119 3.55 2.22 -9.30
N ALA A 120 3.73 2.08 -7.98
CA ALA A 120 4.92 1.43 -7.41
C ALA A 120 5.05 -0.04 -7.86
N PHE A 121 3.95 -0.79 -7.82
CA PHE A 121 3.93 -2.19 -8.27
C PHE A 121 4.22 -2.31 -9.78
N GLY A 122 3.59 -1.47 -10.60
CA GLY A 122 3.77 -1.47 -12.05
C GLY A 122 5.21 -1.13 -12.46
N ILE A 123 5.82 -0.14 -11.81
CA ILE A 123 7.24 0.18 -12.00
C ILE A 123 8.10 -1.00 -11.54
N GLY A 124 7.86 -1.59 -10.37
CA GLY A 124 8.61 -2.75 -9.90
C GLY A 124 8.60 -3.92 -10.90
N MET A 125 7.45 -4.22 -11.48
CA MET A 125 7.30 -5.26 -12.50
C MET A 125 8.02 -4.96 -13.82
N SER A 126 8.12 -3.69 -14.23
CA SER A 126 8.81 -3.33 -15.48
C SER A 126 10.32 -3.57 -15.39
N TYR A 127 10.93 -3.36 -14.23
CA TYR A 127 12.34 -3.69 -14.00
C TYR A 127 12.58 -5.21 -13.98
N VAL A 128 11.64 -6.01 -13.48
CA VAL A 128 11.75 -7.48 -13.56
C VAL A 128 11.71 -7.92 -15.02
N ALA A 129 10.79 -7.38 -15.83
CA ALA A 129 10.71 -7.71 -17.25
C ALA A 129 11.98 -7.29 -18.03
N GLY A 130 12.56 -6.13 -17.71
CA GLY A 130 13.77 -5.62 -18.37
C GLY A 130 15.07 -6.37 -18.04
N GLN A 131 15.10 -7.21 -17.01
CA GLN A 131 16.26 -8.08 -16.70
C GLN A 131 16.27 -9.40 -17.50
N VAL A 132 15.13 -9.76 -18.11
CA VAL A 132 14.97 -10.99 -18.89
C VAL A 132 15.08 -10.73 -20.39
N ALA A 133 15.18 -9.46 -20.79
CA ALA A 133 15.28 -9.01 -22.19
C ALA A 133 16.74 -8.76 -22.61
#